data_AF-M3A5A0-F1
#
_entry.id   AF-M3A5A0-F1
#
_cell.length_a   1.000
_cell.length_b   1.000
_cell.length_c   1.000
_cell.angle_alpha   90.00
_cell.angle_beta   90.00
_cell.angle_gamma   90.00
#
_symmetry.space_group_name_H-M   'P 1'
#
loop_
_entity.id
_entity.type
_entity.pdbx_description
1 polymer ?
#
loop_
_entity_poly.entity_id
_entity_poly.type
_entity_poly.pdbx_seq_one_letter_code
_entity_poly.pdbx_strand_id
1 'polypeptide(L)'
;ILTTSLFALTAMAQYAIDPHTVANATRQQWCLDQSTQCPLICLDQGAASGTTESNTCDATSLTYSCVCDNGLSPNVSEYSQTLPYYICTEWGSQCVSNCRNDNTCAAACRQDHPCGALNPKRQNTSTLTRTMTSSATAGGGGAVTT
;
A
#
# COMPACT_ATOMS: atom_id res chain seq x y z
N ILE A 1 -31.14 -23.72 -5.39
CA ILE A 1 -30.39 -22.43 -5.46
C ILE A 1 -29.12 -22.62 -4.64
N LEU A 2 -27.99 -22.94 -5.29
CA LEU A 2 -26.71 -23.16 -4.62
C LEU A 2 -25.71 -22.20 -5.26
N THR A 3 -25.59 -21.01 -4.67
CA THR A 3 -24.57 -20.03 -5.07
C THR A 3 -23.26 -20.40 -4.41
N THR A 4 -22.42 -21.14 -5.13
CA THR A 4 -21.00 -21.33 -4.78
C THR A 4 -20.27 -20.00 -4.94
N SER A 5 -20.12 -19.26 -3.84
CA SER A 5 -19.27 -18.07 -3.78
C SER A 5 -17.81 -18.50 -3.92
N LEU A 6 -17.24 -18.29 -5.10
CA LEU A 6 -15.82 -18.47 -5.38
C LEU A 6 -15.07 -17.33 -4.67
N PHE A 7 -14.51 -17.60 -3.49
CA PHE A 7 -13.55 -16.68 -2.88
C PHE A 7 -12.26 -16.75 -3.70
N ALA A 8 -12.06 -15.78 -4.61
CA ALA A 8 -10.77 -15.54 -5.20
C ALA A 8 -9.84 -15.06 -4.08
N LEU A 9 -9.01 -15.96 -3.55
CA LEU A 9 -7.81 -15.54 -2.82
C LEU A 9 -6.92 -14.87 -3.85
N THR A 10 -7.04 -13.55 -4.01
CA THR A 10 -5.99 -12.78 -4.66
C THR A 10 -4.78 -12.89 -3.73
N ALA A 11 -3.92 -13.86 -4.02
CA ALA A 11 -2.60 -13.96 -3.41
C ALA A 11 -1.98 -12.58 -3.56
N MET A 12 -1.81 -11.87 -2.44
CA MET A 12 -1.04 -10.64 -2.40
C MET A 12 0.34 -11.07 -2.85
N ALA A 13 0.69 -10.84 -4.12
CA ALA A 13 1.99 -11.22 -4.62
C ALA A 13 3.00 -10.54 -3.70
N GLN A 14 3.82 -11.33 -3.03
CA GLN A 14 4.99 -10.84 -2.33
C GLN A 14 5.94 -10.38 -3.44
N TYR A 15 5.71 -9.16 -3.95
CA TYR A 15 6.57 -8.56 -4.94
C TYR A 15 7.96 -8.48 -4.31
N ALA A 16 8.97 -8.87 -5.08
CA ALA A 16 10.36 -8.71 -4.70
C ALA A 16 11.00 -7.71 -5.67
N ILE A 17 11.72 -6.75 -5.12
CA ILE A 17 12.56 -5.83 -5.86
C ILE A 17 14.00 -6.02 -5.40
N ASP A 18 14.96 -5.66 -6.24
CA ASP A 18 16.34 -5.53 -5.79
C ASP A 18 16.45 -4.29 -4.90
N PRO A 19 16.77 -4.43 -3.59
CA PRO A 19 16.90 -3.29 -2.69
C PRO A 19 17.87 -2.23 -3.22
N HIS A 20 18.92 -2.63 -3.93
CA HIS A 20 19.96 -1.72 -4.43
C HIS A 20 19.48 -0.78 -5.54
N THR A 21 18.33 -1.07 -6.15
CA THR A 21 17.66 -0.16 -7.10
C THR A 21 17.05 1.06 -6.40
N VAL A 22 16.84 0.98 -5.09
CA VAL A 22 16.25 2.03 -4.27
C VAL A 22 17.32 2.70 -3.41
N ALA A 23 17.29 4.03 -3.35
CA ALA A 23 18.21 4.80 -2.51
C ALA A 23 18.10 4.40 -1.04
N ASN A 24 19.25 4.30 -0.35
CA ASN A 24 19.28 3.85 1.04
C ASN A 24 18.40 4.70 1.97
N ALA A 25 18.39 6.03 1.78
CA ALA A 25 17.55 6.94 2.55
C ALA A 25 16.04 6.63 2.38
N THR A 26 15.62 6.26 1.17
CA THR A 26 14.24 5.86 0.88
C THR A 26 13.88 4.55 1.59
N ARG A 27 14.77 3.55 1.57
CA ARG A 27 14.55 2.27 2.28
C ARG A 27 14.49 2.46 3.80
N GLN A 28 15.31 3.37 4.33
CA GLN A 28 15.25 3.75 5.74
C GLN A 28 13.89 4.38 6.09
N GLN A 29 13.39 5.28 5.24
CA GLN A 29 12.06 5.87 5.43
C GLN A 29 10.96 4.80 5.40
N TRP A 30 11.00 3.85 4.46
CA TRP A 30 10.04 2.75 4.40
C TRP A 30 10.04 1.90 5.67
N CYS A 31 11.23 1.66 6.24
CA CYS A 31 11.35 0.95 7.51
C CYS A 31 10.79 1.75 8.69
N LEU A 32 11.03 3.06 8.74
CA LEU A 32 10.43 3.93 9.74
C LEU A 32 8.91 3.85 9.66
N ASP A 33 8.36 4.03 8.46
CA ASP A 33 6.91 3.96 8.23
C ASP A 33 6.35 2.60 8.67
N GLN A 34 6.96 1.49 8.21
CA GLN A 34 6.57 0.12 8.63
C GLN A 34 6.55 -0.04 10.16
N SER A 35 7.57 0.47 10.84
CA SER A 35 7.67 0.38 12.30
C SER A 35 6.62 1.22 13.02
N THR A 36 6.21 2.36 12.43
CA THR A 36 5.12 3.18 12.98
C THR A 36 3.73 2.59 12.70
N GLN A 37 3.57 1.87 11.59
CA GLN A 37 2.30 1.26 11.21
C GLN A 37 2.00 -0.01 12.00
N CYS A 38 3.00 -0.81 12.36
CA CYS A 38 2.78 -2.08 13.05
C CYS A 38 1.91 -1.94 14.34
N PRO A 39 2.18 -0.99 15.27
CA PRO A 39 1.31 -0.69 16.41
C PRO A 39 -0.14 -0.39 16.04
N LEU A 40 -0.36 0.41 14.98
CA LEU A 40 -1.69 0.83 14.54
C LEU A 40 -2.46 -0.34 13.94
N ILE A 41 -1.77 -1.17 13.16
CA ILE A 41 -2.33 -2.41 12.59
C ILE A 41 -2.73 -3.37 13.70
N CYS A 42 -1.90 -3.50 14.74
CA CYS A 42 -2.23 -4.34 15.91
C CYS A 42 -3.53 -3.86 16.60
N LEU A 43 -3.71 -2.54 16.81
CA LEU A 43 -4.97 -2.00 17.32
C LEU A 43 -6.16 -2.34 16.42
N ASP A 44 -6.01 -2.12 15.12
CA ASP A 44 -7.08 -2.37 14.13
C ASP A 44 -7.50 -3.85 14.09
N GLN A 45 -6.56 -4.76 14.38
CA GLN A 45 -6.79 -6.21 14.40
C GLN A 45 -7.25 -6.73 15.77
N GLY A 46 -7.52 -5.84 16.74
CA GLY A 46 -8.11 -6.17 18.02
C GLY A 46 -7.12 -6.48 19.14
N ALA A 47 -5.85 -6.08 19.01
CA ALA A 47 -4.94 -6.05 20.15
C ALA A 47 -5.46 -5.07 21.21
N ALA A 48 -5.31 -5.43 22.48
CA ALA A 48 -5.76 -4.58 23.59
C ALA A 48 -4.91 -3.30 23.72
N SER A 49 -3.71 -3.30 23.14
CA SER A 49 -2.76 -2.20 23.17
C SER A 49 -1.98 -2.11 21.86
N GLY A 50 -1.32 -0.97 21.62
CA GLY A 50 -0.41 -0.79 20.47
C GLY A 50 0.97 -1.35 20.72
N THR A 51 1.12 -2.21 21.73
CA THR A 51 2.40 -2.85 21.98
C THR A 51 2.62 -3.98 20.98
N THR A 52 3.88 -4.15 20.62
CA THR A 52 4.32 -5.13 19.63
C THR A 52 5.36 -6.00 20.31
N GLU A 53 5.22 -7.31 20.16
CA GLU A 53 6.23 -8.27 20.61
C GLU A 53 7.47 -8.19 19.72
N SER A 54 7.26 -8.02 18.41
CA SER A 54 8.32 -7.84 17.43
C SER A 54 7.93 -6.76 16.43
N ASN A 55 8.78 -5.75 16.27
CA ASN A 55 8.58 -4.68 15.32
C ASN A 55 9.93 -4.24 14.75
N THR A 56 10.48 -5.07 13.87
CA THR A 56 11.81 -4.86 13.29
C THR A 56 11.70 -4.65 11.79
N CYS A 57 12.61 -3.85 11.23
CA CYS A 57 12.73 -3.68 9.78
C CYS A 57 14.19 -3.59 9.37
N ASP A 58 14.57 -4.33 8.34
CA ASP A 58 15.90 -4.28 7.72
C ASP A 58 15.79 -3.63 6.34
N ALA A 59 16.34 -2.42 6.24
CA ALA A 59 16.38 -1.64 5.01
C ALA A 59 17.32 -2.22 3.94
N THR A 60 18.21 -3.14 4.31
CA THR A 60 19.20 -3.76 3.42
C THR A 60 18.57 -4.92 2.66
N SER A 61 17.88 -5.80 3.38
CA SER A 61 17.19 -6.96 2.81
C SER A 61 15.72 -6.69 2.47
N LEU A 62 15.18 -5.50 2.81
CA LEU A 62 13.76 -5.19 2.72
C LEU A 62 12.91 -6.27 3.41
N THR A 63 13.31 -6.63 4.63
CA THR A 63 12.58 -7.57 5.47
C THR A 63 11.97 -6.86 6.66
N TYR A 64 10.84 -7.36 7.15
CA TYR A 64 10.15 -6.80 8.32
C TYR A 64 9.63 -7.92 9.22
N SER A 65 9.41 -7.58 10.47
CA SER A 65 8.69 -8.39 11.44
C SER A 65 7.68 -7.48 12.15
N CYS A 66 6.42 -7.90 12.18
CA CYS A 66 5.36 -7.23 12.91
C CYS A 66 4.54 -8.29 13.63
N VAL A 67 4.73 -8.42 14.93
CA VAL A 67 4.04 -9.34 15.81
C VAL A 67 3.47 -8.52 16.97
N CYS A 68 2.16 -8.59 17.16
CA CYS A 68 1.44 -7.90 18.22
C CYS A 68 1.66 -8.59 19.57
N ASP A 69 1.43 -7.89 20.67
CA ASP A 69 1.59 -8.40 22.05
C ASP A 69 0.74 -9.64 22.37
N ASN A 70 -0.38 -9.79 21.67
CA ASN A 70 -1.27 -10.94 21.76
C ASN A 70 -0.85 -12.13 20.87
N GLY A 71 0.33 -12.08 20.25
CA GLY A 71 0.87 -13.11 19.36
C GLY A 71 0.25 -13.12 17.95
N LEU A 72 -0.57 -12.12 17.60
CA LEU A 72 -1.08 -11.98 16.25
C LEU A 72 -0.01 -11.41 15.32
N SER A 73 0.18 -12.04 14.17
CA SER A 73 1.01 -11.53 13.07
C SER A 73 0.08 -11.03 11.96
N PRO A 74 -0.30 -9.74 11.95
CA PRO A 74 -1.24 -9.22 10.98
C PRO A 74 -0.65 -9.20 9.57
N ASN A 75 -1.51 -9.36 8.56
CA ASN A 75 -1.08 -9.27 7.17
C ASN A 75 -0.88 -7.81 6.74
N VAL A 76 0.31 -7.27 6.97
CA VAL A 76 0.65 -5.86 6.65
C VAL A 76 0.64 -5.55 5.14
N SER A 77 0.54 -6.55 4.26
CA SER A 77 0.37 -6.33 2.80
C SER A 77 -1.00 -5.72 2.45
N GLU A 78 -1.98 -5.86 3.33
CA GLU A 78 -3.31 -5.26 3.16
C GLU A 78 -3.35 -3.79 3.59
N TYR A 79 -2.26 -3.27 4.16
CA TYR A 79 -2.17 -1.90 4.65
C TYR A 79 -1.29 -1.04 3.74
N SER A 80 -1.59 0.25 3.71
CA SER A 80 -0.78 1.25 3.01
C SER A 80 0.31 1.80 3.92
N GLN A 81 1.35 2.41 3.32
CA GLN A 81 2.52 2.94 4.04
C GLN A 81 3.30 1.85 4.81
N THR A 82 3.20 0.61 4.36
CA THR A 82 3.95 -0.53 4.87
C THR A 82 5.05 -0.91 3.88
N LEU A 83 6.02 -1.67 4.35
CA LEU A 83 7.09 -2.17 3.49
C LEU A 83 6.57 -2.88 2.21
N PRO A 84 5.63 -3.84 2.28
CA PRO A 84 5.09 -4.48 1.08
C PRO A 84 4.34 -3.52 0.15
N TYR A 85 3.68 -2.48 0.68
CA TYR A 85 3.07 -1.44 -0.15
C TYR A 85 4.14 -0.72 -0.98
N TYR A 86 5.21 -0.27 -0.33
CA TYR A 86 6.31 0.42 -1.00
C TYR A 86 7.00 -0.45 -2.04
N ILE A 87 7.29 -1.71 -1.70
CA ILE A 87 7.88 -2.67 -2.62
C ILE A 87 7.00 -2.88 -3.86
N CYS A 88 5.69 -3.03 -3.66
CA CYS A 88 4.76 -3.15 -4.79
C CYS A 88 4.76 -1.89 -5.66
N THR A 89 4.73 -0.69 -5.06
CA THR A 89 4.71 0.56 -5.84
C THR A 89 6.00 0.79 -6.63
N GLU A 90 7.13 0.40 -6.06
CA GLU A 90 8.43 0.45 -6.71
C GLU A 90 8.51 -0.58 -7.83
N TRP A 91 8.07 -1.82 -7.58
CA TRP A 91 7.97 -2.85 -8.60
C TRP A 91 7.11 -2.40 -9.78
N GLY A 92 5.94 -1.80 -9.52
CA GLY A 92 5.06 -1.28 -10.56
C GLY A 92 5.70 -0.15 -11.37
N SER A 93 6.51 0.68 -10.72
CA SER A 93 7.28 1.73 -11.39
C SER A 93 8.37 1.14 -12.30
N GLN A 94 9.07 0.11 -11.85
CA GLN A 94 10.06 -0.63 -12.64
C GLN A 94 9.39 -1.38 -13.80
N CYS A 95 8.23 -1.99 -13.58
CA CYS A 95 7.43 -2.67 -14.60
C CYS A 95 7.05 -1.69 -15.72
N VAL A 96 6.50 -0.53 -15.38
CA VAL A 96 6.15 0.51 -16.36
C VAL A 96 7.39 1.06 -17.08
N SER A 97 8.51 1.24 -16.38
CA SER A 97 9.77 1.68 -17.01
C SER A 97 10.27 0.69 -18.07
N ASN A 98 10.10 -0.62 -17.82
CA ASN A 98 10.44 -1.68 -18.78
C ASN A 98 9.47 -1.76 -19.97
N CYS A 99 8.25 -1.24 -19.85
CA CYS A 99 7.25 -1.22 -20.94
C CYS A 99 7.55 -0.22 -22.06
N ARG A 100 8.56 0.66 -21.91
CA ARG A 100 8.93 1.70 -22.90
C ARG A 100 7.73 2.58 -23.29
N ASN A 101 7.12 2.36 -24.47
CA ASN A 101 5.98 3.11 -25.01
C ASN A 101 4.72 2.25 -25.18
N ASP A 102 4.71 1.03 -24.63
CA ASP A 102 3.52 0.18 -24.66
C ASP A 102 2.58 0.56 -23.51
N ASN A 103 1.55 1.32 -23.84
CA ASN A 103 0.52 1.76 -22.90
C ASN A 103 -0.32 0.58 -22.35
N THR A 104 -0.45 -0.52 -23.10
CA THR A 104 -1.16 -1.71 -22.65
C THR A 104 -0.33 -2.46 -21.60
N CYS A 105 0.98 -2.56 -21.83
CA CYS A 105 1.92 -3.09 -20.84
C CYS A 105 1.93 -2.24 -19.56
N ALA A 106 2.01 -0.91 -19.69
CA ALA A 106 1.98 -0.01 -18.53
C ALA A 106 0.65 -0.09 -17.76
N ALA A 107 -0.47 -0.27 -18.46
CA ALA A 107 -1.77 -0.51 -17.84
C ALA A 107 -1.80 -1.84 -17.09
N ALA A 108 -1.32 -2.94 -17.69
CA ALA A 108 -1.24 -4.25 -17.03
C ALA A 108 -0.42 -4.20 -15.74
N CYS A 109 0.76 -3.54 -15.77
CA CYS A 109 1.62 -3.35 -14.58
C CYS A 109 0.91 -2.67 -13.39
N ARG A 110 -0.15 -1.89 -13.61
CA ARG A 110 -0.87 -1.16 -12.54
C ARG A 110 -2.26 -1.71 -12.25
N GLN A 111 -2.96 -2.23 -13.27
CA GLN A 111 -4.32 -2.73 -13.17
C GLN A 111 -4.35 -4.18 -12.67
N ASP A 112 -3.41 -5.01 -13.12
CA ASP A 112 -3.34 -6.42 -12.72
C ASP A 112 -2.60 -6.59 -11.39
N HIS A 113 -1.85 -5.56 -10.98
CA HIS A 113 -1.01 -5.55 -9.79
C HIS A 113 -1.30 -4.35 -8.87
N PRO A 114 -2.53 -4.21 -8.35
CA PRO A 114 -2.87 -3.12 -7.45
C PRO A 114 -2.10 -3.22 -6.12
N CYS A 115 -1.38 -2.16 -5.78
CA CYS A 115 -0.58 -2.06 -4.56
C CYS A 115 -1.42 -1.51 -3.40
N GLY A 116 -1.61 -2.34 -2.37
CA GLY A 116 -2.26 -1.96 -1.11
C GLY A 116 -3.78 -2.15 -1.08
N ALA A 117 -4.27 -2.50 0.11
CA ALA A 117 -5.66 -2.47 0.59
C ALA A 117 -6.76 -2.71 -0.45
N LEU A 118 -6.69 -3.84 -1.16
CA LEU A 118 -7.74 -4.25 -2.10
C LEU A 118 -9.08 -4.55 -1.40
N ASN A 119 -9.03 -4.97 -0.13
CA ASN A 119 -10.21 -5.22 0.70
C ASN A 119 -9.86 -5.11 2.20
N PRO A 120 -9.69 -3.90 2.79
CA PRO A 120 -9.49 -3.80 4.23
C PRO A 120 -10.71 -4.35 4.95
N LYS A 121 -10.56 -5.39 5.79
CA LYS A 121 -11.64 -5.83 6.68
C LYS A 121 -11.93 -4.73 7.69
N ARG A 122 -12.91 -3.89 7.37
CA ARG A 122 -13.38 -2.84 8.27
C ARG A 122 -14.20 -3.47 9.39
N GLN A 123 -13.61 -3.59 10.58
CA GLN A 123 -14.34 -3.95 11.80
C GLN A 123 -15.30 -2.83 12.25
N ASN A 124 -15.15 -1.60 11.72
CA ASN A 124 -16.04 -0.48 12.00
C ASN A 124 -16.61 0.10 10.70
N THR A 125 -17.90 -0.17 10.44
CA THR A 125 -18.65 0.35 9.28
C THR A 125 -19.00 1.82 9.46
N SER A 126 -17.99 2.71 9.51
CA SER A 126 -18.26 4.14 9.37
C SER A 126 -18.19 4.49 7.89
N THR A 127 -19.36 4.62 7.25
CA THR A 127 -19.51 5.07 5.85
C THR A 127 -18.92 6.48 5.70
N LEU A 128 -17.69 6.59 5.18
CA LEU A 128 -17.16 7.85 4.70
C LEU A 128 -17.64 8.03 3.26
N THR A 129 -18.73 8.76 3.07
CA THR A 129 -19.14 9.28 1.76
C THR A 129 -18.06 10.25 1.28
N ARG A 130 -17.22 9.80 0.33
CA ARG A 130 -16.31 10.68 -0.43
C ARG A 130 -17.15 11.54 -1.36
N THR A 131 -17.49 12.76 -0.93
CA THR A 131 -17.95 13.81 -1.84
C THR A 131 -16.74 14.24 -2.67
N MET A 132 -16.65 13.76 -3.91
CA MET A 132 -15.69 14.25 -4.88
C MET A 132 -16.11 15.67 -5.28
N THR A 133 -15.51 16.69 -4.67
CA THR A 133 -15.69 18.08 -5.13
C THR A 133 -14.86 18.26 -6.39
N SER A 134 -15.50 18.16 -7.56
CA SER A 134 -14.90 18.51 -8.84
C SER A 134 -14.37 19.95 -8.79
N SER A 135 -13.06 20.12 -8.79
CA SER A 135 -12.43 21.44 -8.92
C SER A 135 -12.53 21.88 -10.37
N ALA A 136 -13.52 22.73 -10.68
CA ALA A 136 -13.60 23.39 -11.98
C ALA A 136 -12.57 24.54 -12.02
N THR A 137 -11.50 24.36 -12.80
CA THR A 137 -10.52 25.41 -13.07
C THR A 137 -11.16 26.45 -14.00
N ALA A 138 -11.65 27.56 -13.45
CA ALA A 138 -12.11 28.71 -14.22
C ALA A 138 -10.89 29.47 -14.76
N GLY A 139 -10.65 29.39 -16.08
CA GLY A 139 -9.65 30.19 -16.78
C GLY A 139 -10.04 31.67 -16.76
N GLY A 140 -9.37 32.46 -15.94
CA GLY A 140 -9.49 33.92 -15.93
C GLY A 140 -8.71 34.54 -17.09
N GLY A 141 -9.40 34.81 -18.21
CA GLY A 141 -8.90 35.70 -19.26
C GLY A 141 -9.08 37.17 -18.83
N GLY A 142 -8.01 37.79 -18.32
CA GLY A 142 -7.98 39.21 -18.01
C GLY A 142 -7.88 40.04 -19.29
N ALA A 143 -8.92 40.83 -19.56
CA ALA A 143 -8.94 41.83 -20.62
C ALA A 143 -7.96 42.97 -20.31
N VAL A 144 -7.11 43.32 -21.28
CA VAL A 144 -6.24 44.49 -21.25
C VAL A 144 -7.04 45.71 -21.73
N THR A 145 -7.08 46.76 -20.90
CA THR A 145 -7.67 48.06 -21.25
C THR A 145 -6.60 48.91 -21.96
N THR A 146 -6.95 49.53 -23.09
CA THR A 146 -6.23 50.66 -23.71
C THR A 146 -7.21 51.81 -23.83
#